data_AF-A0A0D8BP74-F1
#
_entry.id   AF-A0A0D8BP74-F1
#
_cell.length_a   1.000
_cell.length_b   1.000
_cell.length_c   1.000
_cell.angle_alpha   90.00
_cell.angle_beta   90.00
_cell.angle_gamma   90.00
#
_symmetry.space_group_name_H-M   'P 1'
#
loop_
_entity.id
_entity.type
_entity.pdbx_description
1 polymer ?
#
loop_
_entity_poly.entity_id
_entity_poly.type
_entity_poly.pdbx_seq_one_letter_code
_entity_poly.pdbx_strand_id
1 'polypeptide(L)'
;MKYPLKKMIWFSLYGITSFSHKPLKLASLLGLLLSAASIVGMLAVFYLKWFTDSTVADWASLLMAILLSNGVILLMLGAIGEYIGRIYDEVKGRPL
;
A
#
# COMPACT_ATOMS: atom_id res chain seq x y z
N MET A 1 32.63 -15.14 -18.49
CA MET A 1 31.73 -13.96 -18.45
C MET A 1 30.95 -14.00 -17.14
N LYS A 2 31.38 -13.22 -16.15
CA LYS A 2 30.78 -13.19 -14.80
C LYS A 2 29.46 -12.42 -14.90
N TYR A 3 28.34 -13.11 -14.80
CA TYR A 3 27.04 -12.44 -14.70
C TYR A 3 27.07 -11.53 -13.46
N PRO A 4 26.87 -10.21 -13.60
CA PRO A 4 26.91 -9.35 -12.45
C PRO A 4 25.74 -9.69 -11.55
N LEU A 5 26.00 -9.94 -10.26
CA LEU A 5 24.97 -10.23 -9.24
C LEU A 5 23.83 -9.20 -9.28
N LYS A 6 24.16 -7.95 -9.61
CA LYS A 6 23.21 -6.85 -9.81
C LYS A 6 22.16 -7.17 -10.88
N LYS A 7 22.53 -7.87 -11.95
CA LYS A 7 21.65 -8.25 -13.07
C LYS A 7 20.78 -9.46 -12.72
N MET A 8 21.25 -10.37 -11.85
CA MET A 8 20.46 -11.50 -11.34
C MET A 8 19.42 -11.02 -10.33
N ILE A 9 19.76 -10.10 -9.41
CA ILE A 9 18.80 -9.49 -8.48
C ILE A 9 17.76 -8.67 -9.25
N TRP A 10 18.17 -7.91 -10.27
CA TRP A 10 17.26 -7.18 -11.14
C TRP A 10 16.31 -8.12 -11.90
N PHE A 11 16.80 -9.25 -12.41
CA PHE A 11 15.96 -10.27 -13.07
C PHE A 11 14.98 -10.95 -12.10
N SER A 12 15.40 -11.26 -10.88
CA SER A 12 14.54 -11.86 -9.86
C SER A 12 13.47 -10.86 -9.39
N LEU A 13 13.83 -9.58 -9.23
CA LEU A 13 12.86 -8.51 -8.97
C LEU A 13 11.88 -8.35 -10.13
N TYR A 14 12.35 -8.38 -11.37
CA TYR A 14 11.50 -8.40 -12.57
C TYR A 14 10.62 -9.65 -12.66
N GLY A 15 11.09 -10.80 -12.18
CA GLY A 15 10.31 -12.04 -12.11
C GLY A 15 9.24 -12.00 -11.02
N ILE A 16 9.53 -11.43 -9.85
CA ILE A 16 8.57 -11.24 -8.76
C ILE A 16 7.49 -10.20 -9.14
N THR A 17 7.85 -9.17 -9.90
CA THR A 17 6.89 -8.18 -10.43
C THR A 17 6.13 -8.67 -11.67
N SER A 18 6.72 -9.54 -12.50
CA SER A 18 6.11 -10.03 -13.75
C SER A 18 5.21 -11.27 -13.59
N PHE A 19 5.23 -11.98 -12.47
CA PHE A 19 4.60 -13.31 -12.35
C PHE A 19 3.81 -13.58 -11.06
N SER A 20 3.36 -12.59 -10.32
CA SER A 20 2.53 -12.91 -9.16
C SER A 20 1.64 -11.78 -8.71
N HIS A 21 0.42 -12.14 -8.32
CA HIS A 21 -0.51 -11.39 -7.46
C HIS A 21 0.09 -10.97 -6.09
N LYS A 22 1.36 -11.30 -5.80
CA LYS A 22 2.02 -11.14 -4.49
C LYS A 22 2.48 -9.72 -4.16
N PRO A 23 3.15 -8.94 -5.05
CA PRO A 23 3.53 -7.55 -4.77
C PRO A 23 2.30 -6.69 -4.51
N LEU A 24 1.22 -7.03 -5.20
CA LEU A 24 -0.04 -6.33 -5.15
C LEU A 24 -0.82 -6.61 -3.87
N LYS A 25 -0.88 -7.87 -3.43
CA LYS A 25 -1.40 -8.22 -2.12
C LYS A 25 -0.64 -7.49 -1.01
N LEU A 26 0.68 -7.35 -1.16
CA LEU A 26 1.52 -6.57 -0.26
C LEU A 26 1.13 -5.09 -0.24
N ALA A 27 0.92 -4.46 -1.40
CA ALA A 27 0.48 -3.07 -1.50
C ALA A 27 -0.90 -2.85 -0.85
N SER A 28 -1.85 -3.77 -1.07
CA SER A 28 -3.16 -3.72 -0.41
C SER A 28 -3.06 -3.87 1.12
N LEU A 29 -2.22 -4.78 1.60
CA LEU A 29 -1.98 -4.99 3.03
C LEU A 29 -1.32 -3.77 3.68
N LEU A 30 -0.34 -3.16 3.01
CA LEU A 30 0.30 -1.93 3.44
C LEU A 30 -0.69 -0.76 3.46
N GLY A 31 -1.53 -0.62 2.43
CA GLY A 31 -2.60 0.38 2.40
C GLY A 31 -3.59 0.20 3.55
N LEU A 32 -3.96 -1.04 3.86
CA LEU A 32 -4.85 -1.37 4.99
C LEU A 32 -4.22 -1.05 6.34
N LEU A 33 -2.94 -1.39 6.54
CA LEU A 33 -2.19 -1.06 7.75
C LEU A 33 -2.04 0.46 7.93
N LEU A 34 -1.71 1.20 6.86
CA LEU A 34 -1.63 2.66 6.90
C LEU A 34 -2.98 3.30 7.23
N SER A 35 -4.06 2.82 6.61
CA SER A 35 -5.40 3.33 6.88
C SER A 35 -5.86 3.01 8.30
N ALA A 36 -5.53 1.83 8.83
CA ALA A 36 -5.83 1.49 10.23
C ALA A 36 -5.02 2.38 11.20
N ALA A 37 -3.74 2.60 10.92
CA ALA A 37 -2.89 3.47 11.72
C ALA A 37 -3.38 4.93 11.72
N SER A 38 -3.88 5.44 10.58
CA SER A 38 -4.42 6.81 10.51
C SER A 38 -5.70 6.97 11.33
N ILE A 39 -6.58 5.96 11.35
CA ILE A 39 -7.80 5.98 12.19
C ILE A 39 -7.43 6.00 13.67
N VAL A 40 -6.48 5.15 14.10
CA VAL A 40 -6.00 5.12 15.49
C VAL A 40 -5.35 6.45 15.87
N GLY A 41 -4.52 7.02 14.98
CA GLY A 41 -3.89 8.32 15.17
C GLY A 41 -4.91 9.46 15.27
N MET A 42 -5.97 9.42 14.47
CA MET A 42 -7.06 10.40 14.51
C MET A 42 -7.85 10.32 15.83
N LEU A 43 -8.13 9.12 16.34
CA LEU A 43 -8.76 8.93 17.65
C LEU A 43 -7.89 9.46 18.79
N ALA A 44 -6.57 9.23 18.74
CA ALA A 44 -5.64 9.76 19.74
C ALA A 44 -5.58 11.29 19.72
N VAL A 45 -5.56 11.90 18.53
CA VAL A 45 -5.61 13.37 18.34
C VAL A 45 -6.92 13.94 18.89
N PHE A 46 -8.05 13.28 18.64
CA PHE A 46 -9.36 13.71 19.13
C PHE A 46 -9.45 13.61 20.67
N TYR A 47 -8.91 12.53 21.24
CA TYR A 47 -8.81 12.34 22.68
C TYR A 47 -7.95 13.43 23.33
N LEU A 48 -6.75 13.69 22.79
CA LEU A 48 -5.89 14.76 23.30
C LEU A 48 -6.57 16.14 23.24
N LYS A 49 -7.32 16.42 22.16
CA LYS A 49 -8.02 17.71 22.00
C LYS A 49 -9.17 17.89 22.99
N TRP A 50 -9.83 16.82 23.42
CA TRP A 50 -10.94 16.90 24.36
C TRP A 50 -10.48 16.91 25.82
N PHE A 51 -9.40 16.22 26.13
CA PHE A 51 -8.88 16.07 27.49
C PHE A 51 -7.74 17.03 27.84
N THR A 52 -7.19 17.74 26.85
CA THR A 52 -6.10 18.70 27.06
C THR A 52 -6.39 20.00 26.30
N ASP A 53 -6.33 21.14 26.97
CA ASP A 53 -6.38 22.49 26.35
C ASP A 53 -5.13 22.81 25.50
N SER A 54 -4.21 21.86 25.38
CA SER A 54 -3.11 21.92 24.44
C SER A 54 -3.68 22.10 23.04
N THR A 55 -3.29 23.18 22.37
CA THR A 55 -3.61 23.46 20.98
C THR A 55 -3.09 22.32 20.12
N VAL A 56 -3.90 21.27 19.95
CA VAL A 56 -3.53 20.14 19.10
C VAL A 56 -3.37 20.72 17.72
N ALA A 57 -2.11 20.73 17.29
CA ALA A 57 -1.71 21.57 16.20
C ALA A 57 -2.42 21.17 14.91
N ASP A 58 -2.92 22.14 14.16
CA ASP A 58 -3.76 21.91 12.98
C ASP A 58 -3.10 20.99 11.94
N TRP A 59 -1.76 20.96 11.92
CA TRP A 59 -0.97 20.05 11.09
C TRP A 59 -1.18 18.57 11.39
N ALA A 60 -1.53 18.20 12.63
CA ALA A 60 -1.77 16.80 13.00
C ALA A 60 -3.04 16.25 12.31
N SER A 61 -4.10 17.06 12.27
CA SER A 61 -5.34 16.70 11.57
C SER A 61 -5.13 16.57 10.06
N LEU A 62 -4.35 17.49 9.47
CA LEU A 62 -3.98 17.46 8.05
C LEU A 62 -3.13 16.23 7.71
N LEU A 63 -2.13 15.89 8.54
CA LEU A 63 -1.30 14.70 8.36
C LEU A 63 -2.15 13.43 8.37
N MET A 64 -3.08 13.29 9.32
CA MET A 64 -3.97 12.12 9.38
C MET A 64 -4.89 12.03 8.16
N ALA A 65 -5.45 13.15 7.68
CA ALA A 65 -6.26 13.19 6.47
C ALA A 65 -5.45 12.77 5.23
N ILE A 66 -4.20 13.23 5.10
CA ILE A 66 -3.29 12.83 4.03
C ILE A 66 -2.98 11.34 4.13
N LEU A 67 -2.64 10.82 5.31
CA LEU A 67 -2.35 9.39 5.51
C LEU A 67 -3.55 8.51 5.17
N LEU A 68 -4.75 8.91 5.59
CA LEU A 68 -5.99 8.19 5.27
C LEU A 68 -6.25 8.18 3.77
N SER A 69 -6.12 9.33 3.10
CA SER A 69 -6.27 9.44 1.65
C SER A 69 -5.26 8.57 0.90
N ASN A 70 -4.00 8.56 1.32
CA ASN A 70 -2.96 7.72 0.75
C ASN A 70 -3.22 6.23 1.00
N GLY A 71 -3.73 5.85 2.17
CA GLY A 71 -4.16 4.49 2.48
C GLY A 71 -5.24 4.01 1.50
N VAL A 72 -6.26 4.85 1.24
CA VAL A 72 -7.33 4.55 0.26
C VAL A 72 -6.78 4.42 -1.16
N ILE A 73 -5.86 5.31 -1.58
CA ILE A 73 -5.22 5.22 -2.90
C ILE A 73 -4.45 3.90 -3.05
N LEU A 74 -3.71 3.47 -2.02
CA LEU A 74 -2.99 2.21 -2.02
C LEU A 74 -3.93 0.99 -2.08
N LEU A 75 -5.06 1.04 -1.38
CA LEU A 75 -6.11 0.01 -1.48
C LEU A 75 -6.69 -0.07 -2.89
N MET A 76 -7.00 1.08 -3.51
CA MET A 76 -7.49 1.15 -4.89
C MET A 76 -6.47 0.61 -5.89
N LEU A 77 -5.19 0.97 -5.74
CA LEU A 77 -4.11 0.41 -6.56
C LEU A 77 -3.99 -1.11 -6.39
N GLY A 78 -4.15 -1.60 -5.16
CA GLY A 78 -4.25 -3.02 -4.84
C GLY A 78 -5.40 -3.70 -5.60
N ALA A 79 -6.60 -3.12 -5.60
CA ALA A 79 -7.74 -3.67 -6.35
C ALA A 79 -7.50 -3.67 -7.87
N ILE A 80 -6.99 -2.55 -8.42
CA ILE A 80 -6.72 -2.40 -9.86
C ILE A 80 -5.71 -3.44 -10.33
N GLY A 81 -4.62 -3.65 -9.60
CA GLY A 81 -3.65 -4.64 -10.05
C GLY A 81 -4.18 -6.07 -9.99
N GLU A 82 -5.23 -6.37 -9.21
CA GLU A 82 -5.76 -7.73 -9.05
C GLU A 82 -6.60 -8.03 -10.26
N TYR A 83 -7.38 -7.03 -10.70
CA TYR A 83 -8.02 -7.01 -12.00
C TYR A 83 -7.01 -7.17 -13.14
N ILE A 84 -5.93 -6.38 -13.18
CA ILE A 84 -4.90 -6.51 -14.22
C ILE A 84 -4.24 -7.89 -14.19
N GLY A 85 -3.98 -8.44 -13.00
CA GLY A 85 -3.43 -9.78 -12.84
C GLY A 85 -4.35 -10.86 -13.41
N ARG A 86 -5.66 -10.77 -13.14
CA ARG A 86 -6.64 -11.70 -13.72
C ARG A 86 -6.70 -11.60 -15.25
N ILE A 87 -6.72 -10.38 -15.79
CA ILE A 87 -6.68 -10.15 -17.25
C ILE A 87 -5.41 -10.77 -17.85
N TYR A 88 -4.26 -10.62 -17.17
CA TYR A 88 -3.00 -11.20 -17.64
C TYR A 88 -3.02 -12.74 -17.65
N ASP A 89 -3.60 -13.35 -16.62
CA ASP A 89 -3.77 -14.81 -16.53
C ASP A 89 -4.72 -15.32 -17.63
N GLU A 90 -5.80 -14.59 -17.90
CA GLU A 90 -6.80 -14.90 -18.94
C GLU A 90 -6.21 -14.78 -20.36
N VAL A 91 -5.40 -13.75 -20.63
CA VAL A 91 -4.69 -13.57 -21.91
C VAL A 91 -3.61 -14.64 -22.11
N LYS A 92 -2.98 -15.15 -21.04
CA LYS A 92 -1.96 -16.21 -21.11
C LYS A 92 -2.54 -17.62 -21.28
N GLY A 93 -3.87 -17.81 -21.19
CA GLY A 93 -4.52 -19.08 -21.46
C GLY A 93 -4.14 -20.20 -20.49
N ARG A 94 -3.80 -19.87 -19.23
CA ARG A 94 -3.63 -20.90 -18.19
C ARG A 94 -4.98 -21.15 -17.53
N PRO A 95 -5.56 -22.36 -17.66
CA PRO A 95 -6.83 -22.69 -17.02
C PRO A 95 -6.70 -22.60 -15.49
N LEU A 96 -7.76 -22.08 -14.86
CA LEU A 96 -7.92 -21.86 -13.42
C LEU A 96 -7.68 -23.13 -12.59
#